data_AF-A0AAD5CSY3-F1
#
_entry.id   AF-A0AAD5CSY3-F1
#
_cell.length_a   1.000
_cell.length_b   1.000
_cell.length_c   1.000
_cell.angle_alpha   90.00
_cell.angle_beta   90.00
_cell.angle_gamma   90.00
#
_symmetry.space_group_name_H-M   'P 1'
#
loop_
_entity.id
_entity.type
_entity.pdbx_description
1 polymer ?
#
loop_
_entity_poly.entity_id
_entity_poly.type
_entity_poly.pdbx_seq_one_letter_code
_entity_poly.pdbx_strand_id
1 'polypeptide(L)'
;MDSDYGVPRELSDLQKNRSLYTPELPPCLQLYFLHIIFFFRVGLVFCGRQSPGGHNVVWGLHEALKIHNPKSVLLGFLGGSDGLFAQKTLQITDDVLATYKNQGGYDLLGRTKDQIRTTEQVNSALEACKALKLDALVIVGGVTSNTDAAQLAETFAEAKCSTKVVGVPVTLNGDLKNQFVEANVGFDTICKVNSQLISNVCTDALSAEKYYYFIRLMGRKASHVAVECTLQSHPNMVILAEDVAASKLTIFDITKQICDAVQARAEQDKNHGVILLPEGLIESIPEVYALLQEIHSLLRQGVSADNISTQLSPWASALFEFMPPFIRKQLLLHPESDDSAQLSQIETEKLLAELVEAEINKRLKEGTYKGKKFNAICHFFGYQARGSLPSKFDCDYAYVLGHICYHILAAGLNGYMATVTNLKSPSNKWRCGAAPITAMMTVKHYGRGSGSGATTLGKPVVHPAAVDLRGKVYELLRQNATRFLMDDVYRNPGPLQFDGPGADSKAVSLCVEDLDYMGRIKELNDYLDKVRTMVKPGCSQDVLKAALSAMSSVTDILSVMTSQRLE
;
A
#
# COMPACT_ATOMS: atom_id res chain seq x y z
N MET A 1 -26.51 8.33 10.41
CA MET A 1 -25.11 8.52 10.83
C MET A 1 -25.16 9.10 12.23
N ASP A 2 -25.50 8.25 13.20
CA ASP A 2 -25.47 8.55 14.65
C ASP A 2 -24.37 7.69 15.25
N SER A 3 -23.14 7.90 14.79
CA SER A 3 -21.96 7.20 15.28
C SER A 3 -21.20 8.13 16.20
N ASP A 4 -20.80 7.61 17.37
CA ASP A 4 -20.08 8.30 18.45
C ASP A 4 -18.63 8.64 18.08
N TYR A 5 -18.43 9.33 16.95
CA TYR A 5 -17.12 9.81 16.52
C TYR A 5 -16.59 10.85 17.52
N GLY A 6 -15.29 10.78 17.83
CA GLY A 6 -14.66 11.71 18.77
C GLY A 6 -14.98 11.49 20.24
N VAL A 7 -15.83 10.51 20.59
CA VAL A 7 -16.12 10.20 22.00
C VAL A 7 -14.91 9.48 22.61
N PRO A 8 -14.42 9.92 23.80
CA PRO A 8 -13.35 9.23 24.51
C PRO A 8 -13.72 7.78 24.82
N ARG A 9 -12.73 6.89 24.73
CA ARG A 9 -12.93 5.45 24.94
C ARG A 9 -12.28 4.96 26.21
N GLU A 10 -12.89 3.93 26.80
CA GLU A 10 -12.23 3.14 27.82
C GLU A 10 -11.13 2.29 27.17
N LEU A 11 -9.89 2.56 27.57
CA LEU A 11 -8.72 1.85 27.08
C LEU A 11 -8.32 0.72 28.03
N SER A 12 -7.91 -0.42 27.47
CA SER A 12 -7.23 -1.47 28.24
C SER A 12 -5.90 -0.96 28.79
N ASP A 13 -5.31 -1.65 29.78
CA ASP A 13 -4.05 -1.21 30.40
C ASP A 13 -2.90 -1.13 29.40
N LEU A 14 -2.83 -2.07 28.44
CA LEU A 14 -1.86 -2.01 27.35
C LEU A 14 -2.06 -0.76 26.47
N GLN A 15 -3.31 -0.42 26.14
CA GLN A 15 -3.62 0.74 25.32
C GLN A 15 -3.34 2.06 26.07
N LYS A 16 -3.61 2.11 27.37
CA LYS A 16 -3.24 3.23 28.24
C LYS A 16 -1.73 3.42 28.29
N ASN A 17 -0.96 2.35 28.44
CA ASN A 17 0.51 2.45 28.38
C ASN A 17 0.96 2.90 26.99
N ARG A 18 0.36 2.36 25.93
CA ARG A 18 0.71 2.71 24.55
C ARG A 18 0.38 4.16 24.21
N SER A 19 -0.66 4.77 24.78
CA SER A 19 -0.98 6.18 24.55
C SER A 19 0.05 7.14 25.16
N LEU A 20 0.90 6.67 26.08
CA LEU A 20 2.00 7.44 26.67
C LEU A 20 3.25 7.48 25.77
N TYR A 21 3.38 6.56 24.81
CA TYR A 21 4.49 6.56 23.86
C TYR A 21 4.52 7.88 23.08
N THR A 22 5.65 8.57 23.09
CA THR A 22 5.85 9.81 22.34
C THR A 22 6.67 9.50 21.08
N PRO A 23 6.08 9.65 19.87
CA PRO A 23 6.78 9.39 18.63
C PRO A 23 8.01 10.28 18.45
N GLU A 24 9.04 9.72 17.83
CA GLU A 24 10.31 10.41 17.64
C GLU A 24 10.25 11.38 16.44
N LEU A 25 10.56 12.67 16.68
CA LEU A 25 10.68 13.68 15.62
C LEU A 25 12.12 13.79 15.10
N PRO A 26 12.36 13.78 13.78
CA PRO A 26 13.66 14.08 13.21
C PRO A 26 14.11 15.52 13.56
N PRO A 27 15.41 15.77 13.80
CA PRO A 27 15.93 17.09 14.17
C PRO A 27 15.53 18.23 13.24
N CYS A 28 15.33 17.93 11.94
CA CYS A 28 14.90 18.94 10.96
C CYS A 28 13.50 19.51 11.19
N LEU A 29 12.64 18.81 11.95
CA LEU A 29 11.30 19.27 12.33
C LEU A 29 11.24 19.80 13.77
N GLN A 30 12.28 19.55 14.57
CA GLN A 30 12.36 20.06 15.95
C GLN A 30 12.79 21.53 16.02
N LEU A 31 13.36 22.07 14.94
CA LEU A 31 13.87 23.43 14.91
C LEU A 31 12.73 24.43 14.77
N TYR A 32 12.35 25.05 15.90
CA TYR A 32 11.36 26.12 16.06
C TYR A 32 11.76 27.46 15.39
N PHE A 33 12.32 27.44 14.18
CA PHE A 33 12.70 28.66 13.49
C PHE A 33 11.46 29.31 12.85
N LEU A 34 11.13 30.47 13.42
CA LEU A 34 9.98 31.34 13.19
C LEU A 34 8.66 30.86 13.82
N HIS A 35 8.25 31.57 14.87
CA HIS A 35 6.83 31.83 15.14
C HIS A 35 6.25 32.46 13.86
N ILE A 36 5.71 31.64 12.97
CA ILE A 36 4.94 32.11 11.84
C ILE A 36 3.66 32.70 12.43
N ILE A 37 3.46 34.00 12.24
CA ILE A 37 2.34 34.78 12.79
C ILE A 37 0.98 34.28 12.23
N PHE A 38 1.00 33.51 11.14
CA PHE A 38 -0.21 33.02 10.49
C PHE A 38 -0.92 31.94 11.32
N PHE A 39 -2.21 32.16 11.50
CA PHE A 39 -3.15 31.18 12.05
C PHE A 39 -3.69 30.34 10.89
N PHE A 40 -3.72 29.02 11.05
CA PHE A 40 -4.28 28.12 10.04
C PHE A 40 -5.53 27.42 10.52
N ARG A 41 -6.49 27.27 9.61
CA ARG A 41 -7.67 26.42 9.76
C ARG A 41 -7.62 25.30 8.73
N VAL A 42 -7.36 24.10 9.22
CA VAL A 42 -7.06 22.92 8.40
C VAL A 42 -8.18 21.89 8.52
N GLY A 43 -8.68 21.40 7.40
CA GLY A 43 -9.55 20.23 7.34
C GLY A 43 -8.74 18.95 7.09
N LEU A 44 -9.13 17.84 7.71
CA LEU A 44 -8.52 16.52 7.51
C LEU A 44 -9.59 15.47 7.25
N VAL A 45 -9.36 14.61 6.26
CA VAL A 45 -10.28 13.53 5.90
C VAL A 45 -9.54 12.20 5.71
N PHE A 46 -10.12 11.13 6.26
CA PHE A 46 -9.70 9.76 5.97
C PHE A 46 -10.41 9.22 4.73
N CYS A 47 -9.65 8.88 3.70
CA CYS A 47 -10.17 8.29 2.47
C CYS A 47 -9.63 6.86 2.29
N GLY A 48 -10.54 5.93 1.98
CA GLY A 48 -10.20 4.54 1.66
C GLY A 48 -10.33 3.56 2.83
N ARG A 49 -9.52 2.49 2.78
CA ARG A 49 -9.49 1.44 3.81
C ARG A 49 -8.65 1.92 5.00
N GLN A 50 -9.06 1.55 6.22
CA GLN A 50 -8.30 1.90 7.43
C GLN A 50 -6.92 1.26 7.43
N SER A 51 -5.94 1.96 8.02
CA SER A 51 -4.56 1.51 8.17
C SER A 51 -4.06 1.84 9.58
N PRO A 52 -3.32 0.94 10.27
CA PRO A 52 -2.69 1.29 11.54
C PRO A 52 -1.80 2.53 11.40
N GLY A 53 -1.89 3.46 12.36
CA GLY A 53 -1.11 4.71 12.36
C GLY A 53 -1.84 5.94 11.78
N GLY A 54 -3.04 5.79 11.19
CA GLY A 54 -3.80 6.95 10.68
C GLY A 54 -4.09 8.02 11.73
N HIS A 55 -4.42 7.62 12.97
CA HIS A 55 -4.61 8.55 14.09
C HIS A 55 -3.33 9.34 14.44
N ASN A 56 -2.15 8.75 14.25
CA ASN A 56 -0.88 9.43 14.50
C ASN A 56 -0.61 10.55 13.49
N VAL A 57 -1.12 10.47 12.26
CA VAL A 57 -1.08 11.60 11.30
C VAL A 57 -1.89 12.78 11.85
N VAL A 58 -3.10 12.52 12.37
CA VAL A 58 -3.96 13.55 12.96
C VAL A 58 -3.28 14.18 14.17
N TRP A 59 -2.68 13.36 15.03
CA TRP A 59 -1.95 13.84 16.19
C TRP A 59 -0.75 14.71 15.79
N GLY A 60 0.10 14.25 14.87
CA GLY A 60 1.26 15.03 14.42
C GLY A 60 0.87 16.37 13.82
N LEU A 61 -0.18 16.42 12.99
CA LEU A 61 -0.68 17.66 12.41
C LEU A 61 -1.28 18.60 13.47
N HIS A 62 -2.07 18.08 14.40
CA HIS A 62 -2.64 18.86 15.50
C HIS A 62 -1.53 19.50 16.34
N GLU A 63 -0.52 18.71 16.71
CA GLU A 63 0.57 19.19 17.55
C GLU A 63 1.43 20.24 16.83
N ALA A 64 1.77 20.02 15.55
CA ALA A 64 2.48 21.02 14.74
C ALA A 64 1.71 22.35 14.67
N LEU A 65 0.39 22.29 14.41
CA LEU A 65 -0.47 23.48 14.37
C LEU A 65 -0.45 24.24 15.70
N LYS A 66 -0.55 23.53 16.83
CA LYS A 66 -0.57 24.13 18.17
C LYS A 66 0.78 24.70 18.61
N ILE A 67 1.87 23.99 18.32
CA ILE A 67 3.24 24.44 18.61
C ILE A 67 3.53 25.78 17.93
N HIS A 68 3.17 25.92 16.65
CA HIS A 68 3.49 27.12 15.90
C HIS A 68 2.51 28.27 16.15
N ASN A 69 1.21 27.97 16.30
CA ASN A 69 0.22 28.97 16.66
C ASN A 69 -0.96 28.33 17.42
N PRO A 70 -1.10 28.55 18.73
CA PRO A 70 -2.15 27.94 19.55
C PRO A 70 -3.58 28.22 19.07
N LYS A 71 -3.77 29.32 18.33
CA LYS A 71 -5.07 29.68 17.76
C LYS A 71 -5.49 28.71 16.66
N SER A 72 -4.55 28.04 15.97
CA SER A 72 -4.78 27.15 14.83
C SER A 72 -5.84 26.09 15.13
N VAL A 73 -6.67 25.79 14.13
CA VAL A 73 -7.81 24.88 14.27
C VAL A 73 -7.66 23.73 13.29
N LEU A 74 -7.78 22.50 13.80
CA LEU A 74 -7.88 21.29 13.00
C LEU A 74 -9.31 20.76 13.06
N LEU A 75 -9.93 20.55 11.90
CA LEU A 75 -11.26 19.99 11.72
C LEU A 75 -11.16 18.62 11.05
N GLY A 76 -11.60 17.56 11.72
CA GLY A 76 -11.73 16.24 11.11
C GLY A 76 -13.11 16.06 10.49
N PHE A 77 -13.17 15.61 9.22
CA PHE A 77 -14.43 15.31 8.53
C PHE A 77 -14.97 13.92 8.92
N LEU A 78 -16.24 13.87 9.33
CA LEU A 78 -16.88 12.68 9.89
C LEU A 78 -17.45 11.75 8.81
N GLY A 79 -17.01 10.49 8.78
CA GLY A 79 -17.43 9.51 7.80
C GLY A 79 -16.74 9.72 6.45
N GLY A 80 -15.48 10.13 6.43
CA GLY A 80 -14.70 10.28 5.19
C GLY A 80 -15.23 11.36 4.24
N SER A 81 -15.21 11.08 2.93
CA SER A 81 -15.65 11.99 1.88
C SER A 81 -17.11 12.43 2.01
N ASP A 82 -17.99 11.56 2.52
CA ASP A 82 -19.40 11.90 2.72
C ASP A 82 -19.56 13.01 3.77
N GLY A 83 -18.74 12.96 4.82
CA GLY A 83 -18.62 14.03 5.81
C GLY A 83 -18.11 15.33 5.23
N LEU A 84 -17.12 15.25 4.33
CA LEU A 84 -16.60 16.40 3.60
C LEU A 84 -17.71 17.07 2.78
N PHE A 85 -18.46 16.31 1.98
CA PHE A 85 -19.54 16.85 1.16
C PHE A 85 -20.69 17.41 2.01
N ALA A 86 -21.02 16.75 3.11
CA ALA A 86 -22.06 17.17 4.04
C ALA A 86 -21.61 18.23 5.06
N GLN A 87 -20.34 18.68 5.00
CA GLN A 87 -19.75 19.64 5.94
C GLN A 87 -19.82 19.21 7.42
N LYS A 88 -19.87 17.89 7.67
CA LYS A 88 -19.90 17.32 9.02
C LYS A 88 -18.50 17.22 9.57
N THR A 89 -18.20 18.01 10.59
CA THR A 89 -16.86 18.11 11.16
C THR A 89 -16.87 17.93 12.67
N LEU A 90 -15.72 17.46 13.18
CA LEU A 90 -15.35 17.45 14.58
C LEU A 90 -14.09 18.28 14.75
N GLN A 91 -14.10 19.24 15.68
CA GLN A 91 -12.87 19.95 16.02
C GLN A 91 -11.96 19.03 16.84
N ILE A 92 -10.72 18.87 16.38
CA ILE A 92 -9.72 18.06 17.06
C ILE A 92 -9.11 18.86 18.20
N THR A 93 -9.18 18.32 19.42
CA THR A 93 -8.62 18.88 20.64
C THR A 93 -7.75 17.82 21.35
N ASP A 94 -6.97 18.25 22.33
CA ASP A 94 -6.13 17.32 23.12
C ASP A 94 -6.98 16.28 23.86
N ASP A 95 -8.15 16.67 24.37
CA ASP A 95 -9.10 15.78 25.03
C ASP A 95 -9.66 14.72 24.08
N VAL A 96 -10.03 15.14 22.86
CA VAL A 96 -10.49 14.22 21.82
C VAL A 96 -9.37 13.24 21.47
N LEU A 97 -8.13 13.71 21.30
CA LEU A 97 -7.00 12.86 20.90
C LEU A 97 -6.49 11.94 22.01
N ALA A 98 -6.71 12.26 23.30
CA ALA A 98 -6.11 11.57 24.43
C ALA A 98 -6.27 10.04 24.38
N THR A 99 -7.42 9.56 23.90
CA THR A 99 -7.73 8.12 23.79
C THR A 99 -7.39 7.50 22.43
N TYR A 100 -6.96 8.29 21.44
CA TYR A 100 -6.64 7.82 20.08
C TYR A 100 -5.14 7.85 19.76
N LYS A 101 -4.32 8.47 20.62
CA LYS A 101 -2.85 8.45 20.49
C LYS A 101 -2.33 7.00 20.44
N ASN A 102 -1.58 6.68 19.40
CA ASN A 102 -0.97 5.38 19.16
C ASN A 102 -1.98 4.21 19.09
N GLN A 103 -3.24 4.48 18.77
CA GLN A 103 -4.26 3.46 18.56
C GLN A 103 -4.42 3.10 17.08
N GLY A 104 -4.82 1.87 16.81
CA GLY A 104 -5.23 1.42 15.48
C GLY A 104 -6.61 1.96 15.10
N GLY A 105 -7.08 1.59 13.89
CA GLY A 105 -8.40 1.99 13.39
C GLY A 105 -8.47 3.43 12.90
N TYR A 106 -9.61 3.79 12.28
CA TYR A 106 -9.97 5.12 11.76
C TYR A 106 -11.23 5.67 12.46
N ASP A 107 -11.56 5.08 13.59
CA ASP A 107 -12.80 5.24 14.32
C ASP A 107 -12.93 6.58 15.05
N LEU A 108 -11.86 7.39 15.11
CA LEU A 108 -11.94 8.79 15.52
C LEU A 108 -12.88 9.61 14.63
N LEU A 109 -12.76 9.45 13.31
CA LEU A 109 -13.51 10.23 12.31
C LEU A 109 -14.40 9.36 11.42
N GLY A 110 -14.16 8.06 11.34
CA GLY A 110 -14.76 7.20 10.32
C GLY A 110 -14.07 7.35 8.95
N ARG A 111 -14.54 6.59 7.96
CA ARG A 111 -13.94 6.52 6.63
C ARG A 111 -14.99 6.21 5.56
N THR A 112 -14.69 6.53 4.31
CA THR A 112 -15.42 6.09 3.12
C THR A 112 -14.52 5.28 2.19
N LYS A 113 -15.13 4.48 1.33
CA LYS A 113 -14.42 3.78 0.25
C LYS A 113 -14.38 4.63 -1.03
N ASP A 114 -15.19 5.68 -1.08
CA ASP A 114 -15.54 6.42 -2.28
C ASP A 114 -14.42 7.30 -2.80
N GLN A 115 -14.52 7.57 -4.08
CA GLN A 115 -13.59 8.40 -4.85
C GLN A 115 -14.26 9.71 -5.14
N ILE A 116 -13.50 10.79 -5.12
CA ILE A 116 -14.00 12.14 -5.36
C ILE A 116 -13.79 12.43 -6.85
N ARG A 117 -14.73 12.02 -7.70
CA ARG A 117 -14.56 12.04 -9.16
C ARG A 117 -15.65 12.77 -9.93
N THR A 118 -16.91 12.71 -9.46
CA THR A 118 -17.98 13.38 -10.21
C THR A 118 -17.87 14.89 -10.01
N THR A 119 -18.35 15.65 -11.00
CA THR A 119 -18.37 17.12 -10.94
C THR A 119 -19.12 17.58 -9.70
N GLU A 120 -20.20 16.89 -9.32
CA GLU A 120 -20.99 17.18 -8.13
C GLU A 120 -20.19 16.96 -6.84
N GLN A 121 -19.43 15.87 -6.74
CA GLN A 121 -18.59 15.56 -5.58
C GLN A 121 -17.45 16.58 -5.44
N VAL A 122 -16.76 16.90 -6.54
CA VAL A 122 -15.68 17.89 -6.57
C VAL A 122 -16.20 19.28 -6.18
N ASN A 123 -17.34 19.69 -6.73
CA ASN A 123 -17.98 20.95 -6.36
C ASN A 123 -18.41 20.96 -4.90
N SER A 124 -18.92 19.85 -4.38
CA SER A 124 -19.31 19.73 -2.97
C SER A 124 -18.09 19.88 -2.04
N ALA A 125 -16.96 19.29 -2.38
CA ALA A 125 -15.71 19.46 -1.64
C ALA A 125 -15.21 20.91 -1.67
N LEU A 126 -15.28 21.57 -2.84
CA LEU A 126 -14.91 22.98 -3.00
C LEU A 126 -15.79 23.89 -2.14
N GLU A 127 -17.11 23.72 -2.20
CA GLU A 127 -18.05 24.52 -1.43
C GLU A 127 -17.91 24.29 0.08
N ALA A 128 -17.65 23.05 0.50
CA ALA A 128 -17.33 22.75 1.89
C ALA A 128 -16.08 23.49 2.38
N CYS A 129 -15.00 23.50 1.59
CA CYS A 129 -13.76 24.20 1.94
C CYS A 129 -13.96 25.72 2.03
N LYS A 130 -14.73 26.31 1.13
CA LYS A 130 -15.07 27.75 1.16
C LYS A 130 -15.97 28.09 2.35
N ALA A 131 -17.05 27.33 2.56
CA ALA A 131 -18.00 27.55 3.64
C ALA A 131 -17.33 27.48 5.02
N LEU A 132 -16.44 26.50 5.18
CA LEU A 132 -15.64 26.34 6.38
C LEU A 132 -14.40 27.24 6.41
N LYS A 133 -14.12 28.08 5.40
CA LYS A 133 -12.95 28.96 5.35
C LYS A 133 -11.65 28.23 5.66
N LEU A 134 -11.41 27.10 5.00
CA LEU A 134 -10.22 26.29 5.20
C LEU A 134 -9.03 26.90 4.47
N ASP A 135 -7.89 27.02 5.15
CA ASP A 135 -6.61 27.30 4.50
C ASP A 135 -6.07 26.05 3.81
N ALA A 136 -6.44 24.87 4.32
CA ALA A 136 -5.99 23.60 3.78
C ALA A 136 -6.96 22.43 3.96
N LEU A 137 -6.89 21.48 3.04
CA LEU A 137 -7.50 20.16 3.11
C LEU A 137 -6.42 19.07 3.02
N VAL A 138 -6.25 18.32 4.09
CA VAL A 138 -5.32 17.18 4.19
C VAL A 138 -6.08 15.88 3.90
N ILE A 139 -5.69 15.19 2.85
CA ILE A 139 -6.28 13.93 2.42
C ILE A 139 -5.35 12.78 2.81
N VAL A 140 -5.82 11.94 3.73
CA VAL A 140 -5.09 10.79 4.25
C VAL A 140 -5.60 9.53 3.56
N GLY A 141 -4.76 8.90 2.73
CA GLY A 141 -5.15 7.68 2.01
C GLY A 141 -4.09 7.13 1.06
N GLY A 142 -4.50 6.16 0.25
CA GLY A 142 -3.60 5.45 -0.67
C GLY A 142 -3.53 6.08 -2.06
N VAL A 143 -3.20 5.26 -3.05
CA VAL A 143 -3.04 5.64 -4.46
C VAL A 143 -4.23 6.43 -5.02
N THR A 144 -5.44 5.91 -4.85
CA THR A 144 -6.66 6.54 -5.38
C THR A 144 -6.94 7.88 -4.71
N SER A 145 -6.84 7.95 -3.38
CA SER A 145 -7.11 9.17 -2.61
C SER A 145 -6.11 10.28 -2.94
N ASN A 146 -4.85 9.95 -3.20
CA ASN A 146 -3.85 10.95 -3.61
C ASN A 146 -4.02 11.37 -5.08
N THR A 147 -4.60 10.51 -5.93
CA THR A 147 -5.05 10.94 -7.26
C THR A 147 -6.16 11.98 -7.15
N ASP A 148 -7.15 11.75 -6.29
CA ASP A 148 -8.22 12.69 -6.03
C ASP A 148 -7.67 14.00 -5.42
N ALA A 149 -6.67 13.92 -4.54
CA ALA A 149 -6.00 15.08 -3.98
C ALA A 149 -5.35 15.98 -5.04
N ALA A 150 -4.69 15.39 -6.05
CA ALA A 150 -4.12 16.15 -7.16
C ALA A 150 -5.20 16.83 -8.00
N GLN A 151 -6.30 16.12 -8.29
CA GLN A 151 -7.41 16.68 -9.07
C GLN A 151 -8.10 17.82 -8.31
N LEU A 152 -8.37 17.65 -7.02
CA LEU A 152 -8.93 18.70 -6.16
C LEU A 152 -8.00 19.91 -6.08
N ALA A 153 -6.69 19.70 -5.96
CA ALA A 153 -5.71 20.78 -5.91
C ALA A 153 -5.78 21.67 -7.16
N GLU A 154 -5.88 21.04 -8.34
CA GLU A 154 -6.00 21.72 -9.63
C GLU A 154 -7.33 22.46 -9.73
N THR A 155 -8.46 21.78 -9.46
CA THR A 155 -9.78 22.40 -9.55
C THR A 155 -9.94 23.57 -8.57
N PHE A 156 -9.38 23.47 -7.37
CA PHE A 156 -9.40 24.56 -6.40
C PHE A 156 -8.60 25.76 -6.89
N ALA A 157 -7.46 25.53 -7.54
CA ALA A 157 -6.65 26.58 -8.14
C ALA A 157 -7.37 27.26 -9.32
N GLU A 158 -7.97 26.49 -10.22
CA GLU A 158 -8.79 27.00 -11.34
C GLU A 158 -9.98 27.84 -10.83
N ALA A 159 -10.65 27.37 -9.78
CA ALA A 159 -11.75 28.08 -9.12
C ALA A 159 -11.30 29.26 -8.24
N LYS A 160 -10.00 29.59 -8.21
CA LYS A 160 -9.39 30.63 -7.37
C LYS A 160 -9.73 30.49 -5.89
N CYS A 161 -9.90 29.26 -5.41
CA CYS A 161 -10.02 28.95 -4.00
C CYS A 161 -8.65 29.08 -3.32
N SER A 162 -8.60 29.71 -2.15
CA SER A 162 -7.36 29.85 -1.38
C SER A 162 -6.91 28.55 -0.70
N THR A 163 -7.83 27.60 -0.52
CA THR A 163 -7.57 26.33 0.17
C THR A 163 -6.54 25.49 -0.59
N LYS A 164 -5.49 25.07 0.12
CA LYS A 164 -4.43 24.19 -0.39
C LYS A 164 -4.79 22.73 -0.13
N VAL A 165 -4.49 21.84 -1.07
CA VAL A 165 -4.72 20.39 -0.90
C VAL A 165 -3.39 19.68 -0.68
N VAL A 166 -3.31 18.85 0.36
CA VAL A 166 -2.11 18.09 0.75
C VAL A 166 -2.44 16.61 0.87
N GLY A 167 -1.62 15.75 0.27
CA GLY A 167 -1.75 14.30 0.33
C GLY A 167 -0.84 13.66 1.39
N VAL A 168 -1.32 12.58 2.03
CA VAL A 168 -0.51 11.77 2.97
C VAL A 168 -0.56 10.30 2.57
N PRO A 169 0.59 9.62 2.39
CA PRO A 169 0.66 8.26 1.85
C PRO A 169 0.35 7.20 2.93
N VAL A 170 -0.93 6.94 3.16
CA VAL A 170 -1.41 5.97 4.16
C VAL A 170 -2.19 4.84 3.49
N THR A 171 -1.60 3.65 3.46
CA THR A 171 -2.19 2.44 2.90
C THR A 171 -1.49 1.20 3.45
N LEU A 172 -2.27 0.15 3.72
CA LEU A 172 -1.75 -1.14 4.16
C LEU A 172 -1.13 -1.97 3.03
N ASN A 173 -1.35 -1.61 1.77
CA ASN A 173 -0.97 -2.44 0.63
C ASN A 173 0.52 -2.36 0.29
N GLY A 174 1.22 -1.30 0.72
CA GLY A 174 2.60 -1.03 0.30
C GLY A 174 2.75 -0.61 -1.17
N ASP A 175 1.64 -0.25 -1.84
CA ASP A 175 1.57 -0.02 -3.29
C ASP A 175 1.72 1.46 -3.69
N LEU A 176 1.68 2.42 -2.76
CA LEU A 176 1.98 3.82 -3.04
C LEU A 176 3.47 4.07 -2.84
N LYS A 177 4.28 3.53 -3.75
CA LYS A 177 5.74 3.49 -3.62
C LYS A 177 6.41 3.98 -4.89
N ASN A 178 7.41 4.84 -4.73
CA ASN A 178 8.19 5.42 -5.84
C ASN A 178 9.46 6.07 -5.30
N GLN A 179 10.18 6.82 -6.14
CA GLN A 179 11.43 7.51 -5.77
C GLN A 179 11.28 8.56 -4.64
N PHE A 180 10.07 9.01 -4.32
CA PHE A 180 9.78 9.96 -3.25
C PHE A 180 9.14 9.31 -2.02
N VAL A 181 8.52 8.14 -2.18
CA VAL A 181 7.81 7.42 -1.12
C VAL A 181 8.40 6.03 -0.95
N GLU A 182 9.22 5.86 0.09
CA GLU A 182 9.91 4.59 0.39
C GLU A 182 8.97 3.55 1.01
N ALA A 183 8.02 3.98 1.85
CA ALA A 183 7.08 3.13 2.55
C ALA A 183 5.72 3.82 2.79
N ASN A 184 4.71 3.02 3.11
CA ASN A 184 3.37 3.51 3.46
C ASN A 184 3.05 3.26 4.93
N VAL A 185 2.35 4.21 5.55
CA VAL A 185 1.91 4.07 6.94
C VAL A 185 0.93 2.90 7.09
N GLY A 186 1.28 1.99 7.99
CA GLY A 186 0.53 0.81 8.38
C GLY A 186 0.97 -0.47 7.68
N PHE A 187 1.78 -0.39 6.62
CA PHE A 187 2.33 -1.56 5.93
C PHE A 187 3.20 -2.40 6.86
N ASP A 188 4.07 -1.77 7.65
CA ASP A 188 4.95 -2.45 8.61
C ASP A 188 4.13 -3.21 9.67
N THR A 189 3.14 -2.54 10.27
CA THR A 189 2.26 -3.14 11.28
C THR A 189 1.48 -4.33 10.72
N ILE A 190 0.83 -4.17 9.55
CA ILE A 190 0.02 -5.21 8.93
C ILE A 190 0.87 -6.45 8.62
N CYS A 191 2.07 -6.24 8.04
CA CYS A 191 2.94 -7.34 7.69
C CYS A 191 3.43 -8.10 8.91
N LYS A 192 3.78 -7.42 10.00
CA LYS A 192 4.17 -8.09 11.26
C LYS A 192 3.04 -8.92 11.86
N VAL A 193 1.82 -8.37 11.92
CA VAL A 193 0.65 -9.06 12.47
C VAL A 193 0.27 -10.26 11.59
N ASN A 194 0.22 -10.10 10.28
CA ASN A 194 -0.06 -11.22 9.38
C ASN A 194 1.05 -12.28 9.44
N SER A 195 2.31 -11.89 9.51
CA SER A 195 3.44 -12.81 9.64
C SER A 195 3.38 -13.61 10.93
N GLN A 196 2.98 -13.00 12.05
CA GLN A 196 2.73 -13.71 13.30
C GLN A 196 1.65 -14.80 13.12
N LEU A 197 0.52 -14.46 12.50
CA LEU A 197 -0.57 -15.42 12.27
C LEU A 197 -0.13 -16.56 11.34
N ILE A 198 0.55 -16.23 10.25
CA ILE A 198 1.09 -17.22 9.30
C ILE A 198 2.09 -18.14 10.01
N SER A 199 2.98 -17.59 10.83
CA SER A 199 3.99 -18.37 11.55
C SER A 199 3.38 -19.36 12.55
N ASN A 200 2.26 -18.98 13.18
CA ASN A 200 1.50 -19.90 14.02
C ASN A 200 0.89 -21.04 13.20
N VAL A 201 0.35 -20.74 12.01
CA VAL A 201 -0.14 -21.75 11.07
C VAL A 201 0.98 -22.64 10.55
N CYS A 202 2.16 -22.10 10.26
CA CYS A 202 3.36 -22.87 9.90
C CYS A 202 3.75 -23.85 11.01
N THR A 203 3.71 -23.41 12.28
CA THR A 203 4.01 -24.27 13.43
C THR A 203 2.96 -25.37 13.61
N ASP A 204 1.69 -25.06 13.39
CA ASP A 204 0.60 -26.03 13.40
C ASP A 204 0.75 -27.06 12.26
N ALA A 205 1.15 -26.60 11.07
CA ALA A 205 1.43 -27.48 9.93
C ALA A 205 2.53 -28.51 10.24
N LEU A 206 3.60 -28.10 10.92
CA LEU A 206 4.65 -29.02 11.40
C LEU A 206 4.16 -29.97 12.48
N SER A 207 3.25 -29.53 13.34
CA SER A 207 2.76 -30.35 14.45
C SER A 207 1.75 -31.40 13.98
N ALA A 208 0.93 -31.05 12.98
CA ALA A 208 -0.15 -31.89 12.48
C ALA A 208 0.28 -32.82 11.33
N GLU A 209 1.27 -32.42 10.52
CA GLU A 209 1.86 -33.17 9.39
C GLU A 209 0.84 -33.74 8.37
N LYS A 210 -0.32 -33.08 8.22
CA LYS A 210 -1.44 -33.60 7.40
C LYS A 210 -2.26 -32.56 6.64
N TYR A 211 -1.95 -31.28 6.78
CA TYR A 211 -2.72 -30.18 6.20
C TYR A 211 -1.86 -29.29 5.31
N TYR A 212 -2.45 -28.89 4.18
CA TYR A 212 -1.96 -27.79 3.36
C TYR A 212 -2.82 -26.54 3.62
N TYR A 213 -2.20 -25.48 4.15
CA TYR A 213 -2.88 -24.24 4.46
C TYR A 213 -2.77 -23.27 3.29
N PHE A 214 -3.92 -22.83 2.78
CA PHE A 214 -4.02 -21.81 1.74
C PHE A 214 -4.41 -20.49 2.42
N ILE A 215 -3.46 -19.56 2.51
CA ILE A 215 -3.65 -18.30 3.21
C ILE A 215 -3.70 -17.17 2.17
N ARG A 216 -4.90 -16.62 1.96
CA ARG A 216 -5.07 -15.40 1.19
C ARG A 216 -4.72 -14.18 2.04
N LEU A 217 -4.00 -13.22 1.45
CA LEU A 217 -3.56 -12.00 2.09
C LEU A 217 -4.14 -10.76 1.40
N MET A 218 -4.63 -9.84 2.21
CA MET A 218 -5.09 -8.53 1.74
C MET A 218 -3.91 -7.71 1.18
N GLY A 219 -4.12 -7.01 0.07
CA GLY A 219 -3.06 -6.28 -0.65
C GLY A 219 -3.52 -5.62 -1.96
N ARG A 220 -4.83 -5.64 -2.26
CA ARG A 220 -5.43 -5.24 -3.53
C ARG A 220 -4.67 -5.88 -4.70
N LYS A 221 -4.13 -5.08 -5.62
CA LYS A 221 -3.57 -5.54 -6.91
C LYS A 221 -2.12 -6.02 -6.82
N ALA A 222 -1.35 -5.57 -5.82
CA ALA A 222 0.08 -5.85 -5.73
C ALA A 222 0.38 -6.90 -4.64
N SER A 223 1.48 -7.64 -4.79
CA SER A 223 1.83 -8.73 -3.86
C SER A 223 2.76 -8.32 -2.71
N HIS A 224 2.97 -7.03 -2.45
CA HIS A 224 3.94 -6.55 -1.43
C HIS A 224 3.73 -7.17 -0.05
N VAL A 225 2.48 -7.26 0.42
CA VAL A 225 2.15 -7.89 1.71
C VAL A 225 2.51 -9.37 1.71
N ALA A 226 2.23 -10.09 0.62
CA ALA A 226 2.56 -11.51 0.50
C ALA A 226 4.07 -11.75 0.46
N VAL A 227 4.82 -10.89 -0.24
CA VAL A 227 6.30 -10.94 -0.28
C VAL A 227 6.88 -10.70 1.11
N GLU A 228 6.46 -9.64 1.79
CA GLU A 228 6.97 -9.33 3.13
C GLU A 228 6.63 -10.43 4.14
N CYS A 229 5.40 -10.94 4.12
CA CYS A 229 5.01 -12.05 4.99
C CYS A 229 5.83 -13.32 4.70
N THR A 230 6.15 -13.59 3.43
CA THR A 230 7.00 -14.71 3.04
C THR A 230 8.40 -14.57 3.63
N LEU A 231 9.00 -13.39 3.55
CA LEU A 231 10.35 -13.13 4.09
C LEU A 231 10.40 -13.22 5.62
N GLN A 232 9.31 -12.91 6.32
CA GLN A 232 9.26 -12.98 7.79
C GLN A 232 8.92 -14.38 8.33
N SER A 233 8.07 -15.16 7.64
CA SER A 233 7.54 -16.44 8.14
C SER A 233 8.04 -17.70 7.41
N HIS A 234 8.64 -17.53 6.22
CA HIS A 234 9.19 -18.60 5.39
C HIS A 234 8.21 -19.75 5.02
N PRO A 235 6.98 -19.46 4.55
CA PRO A 235 6.04 -20.49 4.11
C PRO A 235 6.63 -21.31 2.94
N ASN A 236 6.10 -22.50 2.66
CA ASN A 236 6.68 -23.35 1.61
C ASN A 236 6.53 -22.75 0.22
N MET A 237 5.45 -22.03 -0.04
CA MET A 237 5.18 -21.47 -1.35
C MET A 237 4.44 -20.14 -1.24
N VAL A 238 4.74 -19.23 -2.16
CA VAL A 238 3.97 -18.01 -2.38
C VAL A 238 3.75 -17.85 -3.88
N ILE A 239 2.53 -17.52 -4.29
CA ILE A 239 2.21 -17.19 -5.68
C ILE A 239 2.16 -15.68 -5.80
N LEU A 240 3.01 -15.09 -6.64
CA LEU A 240 3.00 -13.65 -6.88
C LEU A 240 2.14 -13.30 -8.08
N ALA A 241 1.28 -12.31 -7.90
CA ALA A 241 0.40 -11.80 -8.95
C ALA A 241 1.21 -11.29 -10.16
N GLU A 242 2.33 -10.63 -9.88
CA GLU A 242 3.27 -10.10 -10.86
C GLU A 242 3.93 -11.21 -11.71
N ASP A 243 4.34 -12.32 -11.10
CA ASP A 243 4.94 -13.46 -11.81
C ASP A 243 3.92 -14.15 -12.74
N VAL A 244 2.69 -14.29 -12.24
CA VAL A 244 1.55 -14.85 -12.99
C VAL A 244 1.24 -14.00 -14.21
N ALA A 245 1.16 -12.68 -14.05
CA ALA A 245 0.91 -11.75 -15.14
C ALA A 245 2.06 -11.73 -16.16
N ALA A 246 3.32 -11.68 -15.69
CA ALA A 246 4.51 -11.64 -16.54
C ALA A 246 4.66 -12.93 -17.37
N SER A 247 4.39 -14.08 -16.76
CA SER A 247 4.50 -15.40 -17.40
C SER A 247 3.22 -15.85 -18.10
N LYS A 248 2.14 -15.05 -18.02
CA LYS A 248 0.80 -15.34 -18.58
C LYS A 248 0.25 -16.70 -18.14
N LEU A 249 0.44 -17.04 -16.87
CA LEU A 249 -0.02 -18.33 -16.34
C LEU A 249 -1.54 -18.41 -16.33
N THR A 250 -2.08 -19.57 -16.70
CA THR A 250 -3.50 -19.89 -16.56
C THR A 250 -3.82 -20.33 -15.13
N ILE A 251 -5.11 -20.42 -14.79
CA ILE A 251 -5.50 -20.99 -13.50
C ILE A 251 -5.03 -22.45 -13.38
N PHE A 252 -5.05 -23.18 -14.50
CA PHE A 252 -4.58 -24.55 -14.56
C PHE A 252 -3.07 -24.66 -14.32
N ASP A 253 -2.27 -23.75 -14.89
CA ASP A 253 -0.82 -23.72 -14.66
C ASP A 253 -0.50 -23.49 -13.18
N ILE A 254 -1.22 -22.57 -12.52
CA ILE A 254 -1.05 -22.30 -11.08
C ILE A 254 -1.44 -23.54 -10.25
N THR A 255 -2.59 -24.16 -10.56
CA THR A 255 -3.01 -25.42 -9.91
C THR A 255 -1.94 -26.49 -10.07
N LYS A 256 -1.42 -26.67 -11.28
CA LYS A 256 -0.38 -27.66 -11.57
C LYS A 256 0.91 -27.38 -10.79
N GLN A 257 1.36 -26.13 -10.74
CA GLN A 257 2.55 -25.75 -9.96
C GLN A 257 2.40 -26.09 -8.47
N ILE A 258 1.21 -25.85 -7.90
CA ILE A 258 0.93 -26.22 -6.51
C ILE A 258 0.89 -27.74 -6.35
N CYS A 259 0.26 -28.49 -7.25
CA CYS A 259 0.24 -29.95 -7.21
C CYS A 259 1.64 -30.56 -7.32
N ASP A 260 2.51 -29.99 -8.17
CA ASP A 260 3.89 -30.43 -8.35
C ASP A 260 4.71 -30.19 -7.06
N ALA A 261 4.51 -29.04 -6.40
CA ALA A 261 5.08 -28.75 -5.09
C ALA A 261 4.61 -29.73 -4.00
N VAL A 262 3.30 -30.01 -3.93
CA VAL A 262 2.70 -30.98 -3.00
C VAL A 262 3.29 -32.37 -3.23
N GLN A 263 3.41 -32.79 -4.49
CA GLN A 263 3.96 -34.08 -4.85
C GLN A 263 5.45 -34.20 -4.48
N ALA A 264 6.27 -33.20 -4.81
CA ALA A 264 7.70 -33.18 -4.48
C ALA A 264 7.95 -33.28 -2.97
N ARG A 265 7.09 -32.62 -2.16
CA ARG A 265 7.14 -32.74 -0.70
C ARG A 265 6.69 -34.10 -0.21
N ALA A 266 5.64 -34.67 -0.79
CA ALA A 266 5.17 -36.01 -0.45
C ALA A 266 6.20 -37.11 -0.76
N GLU A 267 7.05 -36.92 -1.77
CA GLU A 267 8.19 -37.80 -2.06
C GLU A 267 9.24 -37.82 -0.93
N GLN A 268 9.25 -36.80 -0.06
CA GLN A 268 10.05 -36.73 1.17
C GLN A 268 9.22 -37.03 2.44
N ASP A 269 8.06 -37.68 2.29
CA ASP A 269 7.07 -37.96 3.34
C ASP A 269 6.49 -36.71 4.03
N LYS A 270 6.64 -35.53 3.42
CA LYS A 270 6.06 -34.27 3.91
C LYS A 270 4.68 -34.05 3.29
N ASN A 271 3.65 -34.31 4.08
CA ASN A 271 2.24 -34.25 3.66
C ASN A 271 1.51 -33.01 4.18
N HIS A 272 2.27 -31.96 4.51
CA HIS A 272 1.81 -30.66 5.00
C HIS A 272 2.50 -29.52 4.28
N GLY A 273 1.92 -28.33 4.37
CA GLY A 273 2.59 -27.11 3.93
C GLY A 273 1.74 -25.85 4.08
N VAL A 274 2.34 -24.70 3.81
CA VAL A 274 1.68 -23.38 3.85
C VAL A 274 1.94 -22.66 2.53
N ILE A 275 0.86 -22.19 1.92
CA ILE A 275 0.83 -21.50 0.62
C ILE A 275 0.21 -20.12 0.81
N LEU A 276 0.95 -19.08 0.44
CA LEU A 276 0.47 -17.69 0.49
C LEU A 276 -0.04 -17.23 -0.88
N LEU A 277 -1.18 -16.55 -0.88
CA LEU A 277 -1.83 -16.03 -2.07
C LEU A 277 -2.22 -14.55 -1.87
N PRO A 278 -1.87 -13.62 -2.77
CA PRO A 278 -2.38 -12.25 -2.70
C PRO A 278 -3.84 -12.20 -3.14
N GLU A 279 -4.68 -11.35 -2.52
CA GLU A 279 -6.10 -11.23 -2.88
C GLU A 279 -6.33 -10.79 -4.33
N GLY A 280 -5.39 -10.06 -4.93
CA GLY A 280 -5.43 -9.63 -6.33
C GLY A 280 -4.96 -10.66 -7.34
N LEU A 281 -4.59 -11.88 -6.91
CA LEU A 281 -4.12 -12.93 -7.81
C LEU A 281 -5.09 -13.17 -8.98
N ILE A 282 -6.40 -13.15 -8.70
CA ILE A 282 -7.45 -13.44 -9.68
C ILE A 282 -7.47 -12.44 -10.85
N GLU A 283 -7.16 -11.16 -10.61
CA GLU A 283 -7.07 -10.13 -11.66
C GLU A 283 -5.76 -10.22 -12.46
N SER A 284 -4.77 -10.98 -11.99
CA SER A 284 -3.48 -11.14 -12.65
C SER A 284 -3.43 -12.35 -13.59
N ILE A 285 -4.38 -13.29 -13.44
CA ILE A 285 -4.56 -14.42 -14.35
C ILE A 285 -5.24 -13.90 -15.63
N PRO A 286 -4.58 -13.92 -16.81
CA PRO A 286 -5.09 -13.23 -18.01
C PRO A 286 -6.49 -13.68 -18.45
N GLU A 287 -6.79 -14.98 -18.38
CA GLU A 287 -8.08 -15.52 -18.78
C GLU A 287 -9.22 -15.13 -17.84
N VAL A 288 -8.95 -15.08 -16.53
CA VAL A 288 -9.94 -14.67 -15.55
C VAL A 288 -10.14 -13.15 -15.58
N TYR A 289 -9.06 -12.39 -15.81
CA TYR A 289 -9.17 -10.95 -16.01
C TYR A 289 -10.03 -10.61 -17.22
N ALA A 290 -9.84 -11.29 -18.35
CA ALA A 290 -10.68 -11.09 -19.54
C ALA A 290 -12.16 -11.42 -19.27
N LEU A 291 -12.43 -12.52 -18.56
CA LEU A 291 -13.77 -12.89 -18.11
C LEU A 291 -14.40 -11.79 -17.23
N LEU A 292 -13.67 -11.28 -16.23
CA LEU A 292 -14.13 -10.20 -15.35
C LEU A 292 -14.48 -8.92 -16.14
N GLN A 293 -13.65 -8.54 -17.12
CA GLN A 293 -13.92 -7.38 -17.96
C GLN A 293 -15.20 -7.55 -18.79
N GLU A 294 -15.44 -8.74 -19.32
CA GLU A 294 -16.66 -9.05 -20.07
C GLU A 294 -17.91 -9.00 -19.16
N ILE A 295 -17.84 -9.62 -17.98
CA ILE A 295 -18.90 -9.58 -16.95
C ILE A 295 -19.21 -8.14 -16.55
N HIS A 296 -18.19 -7.33 -16.21
CA HIS A 296 -18.38 -5.94 -15.81
C HIS A 296 -18.98 -5.10 -16.95
N SER A 297 -18.61 -5.37 -18.21
CA SER A 297 -19.21 -4.71 -19.37
C SER A 297 -20.70 -5.02 -19.48
N LEU A 298 -21.11 -6.28 -19.33
CA LEU A 298 -22.52 -6.69 -19.37
C LEU A 298 -23.33 -6.11 -18.19
N LEU A 299 -22.77 -6.11 -16.98
CA LEU A 299 -23.38 -5.48 -15.81
C LEU A 299 -23.65 -3.99 -16.04
N ARG A 300 -22.70 -3.27 -16.66
CA ARG A 300 -22.87 -1.85 -17.01
C ARG A 300 -23.95 -1.61 -18.06
N GLN A 301 -24.19 -2.58 -18.94
CA GLN A 301 -25.29 -2.53 -19.92
C GLN A 301 -26.66 -2.85 -19.30
N GLY A 302 -26.72 -3.14 -17.99
CA GLY A 302 -27.96 -3.45 -17.28
C GLY A 302 -28.40 -4.91 -17.41
N VAL A 303 -27.51 -5.80 -17.87
CA VAL A 303 -27.80 -7.24 -17.90
C VAL A 303 -27.86 -7.76 -16.47
N SER A 304 -28.98 -8.40 -16.11
CA SER A 304 -29.13 -9.06 -14.80
C SER A 304 -28.08 -10.16 -14.64
N ALA A 305 -27.53 -10.31 -13.44
CA ALA A 305 -26.53 -11.32 -13.10
C ALA A 305 -26.93 -12.74 -13.53
N ASP A 306 -28.22 -13.08 -13.47
CA ASP A 306 -28.75 -14.39 -13.87
C ASP A 306 -28.65 -14.67 -15.37
N ASN A 307 -28.61 -13.62 -16.20
CA ASN A 307 -28.58 -13.74 -17.67
C ASN A 307 -27.17 -13.61 -18.24
N ILE A 308 -26.17 -13.24 -17.42
CA ILE A 308 -24.81 -12.97 -17.88
C ILE A 308 -24.18 -14.18 -18.58
N SER A 309 -24.33 -15.39 -18.02
CA SER A 309 -23.73 -16.61 -18.58
C SER A 309 -24.15 -16.90 -20.03
N THR A 310 -25.34 -16.46 -20.43
CA THR A 310 -25.88 -16.65 -21.80
C THR A 310 -25.35 -15.64 -22.81
N GLN A 311 -24.80 -14.51 -22.34
CA GLN A 311 -24.30 -13.42 -23.18
C GLN A 311 -22.77 -13.34 -23.20
N LEU A 312 -22.09 -14.20 -22.44
CA LEU A 312 -20.64 -14.34 -22.49
C LEU A 312 -20.20 -14.96 -23.82
N SER A 313 -19.02 -14.55 -24.27
CA SER A 313 -18.30 -15.18 -25.37
C SER A 313 -18.11 -16.68 -25.09
N PRO A 314 -18.03 -17.55 -26.13
CA PRO A 314 -17.95 -19.00 -25.92
C PRO A 314 -16.82 -19.43 -24.99
N TRP A 315 -15.68 -18.75 -25.06
CA TRP A 315 -14.52 -19.04 -24.21
C TRP A 315 -14.71 -18.55 -22.76
N ALA A 316 -15.23 -17.34 -22.58
CA ALA A 316 -15.57 -16.82 -21.25
C ALA A 316 -16.66 -17.67 -20.57
N SER A 317 -17.67 -18.11 -21.32
CA SER A 317 -18.72 -19.00 -20.85
C SER A 317 -18.16 -20.36 -20.40
N ALA A 318 -17.27 -20.97 -21.19
CA ALA A 318 -16.61 -22.22 -20.80
C ALA A 318 -15.78 -22.08 -19.52
N LEU A 319 -14.99 -21.00 -19.40
CA LEU A 319 -14.22 -20.72 -18.19
C LEU A 319 -15.14 -20.45 -16.98
N PHE A 320 -16.23 -19.70 -17.18
CA PHE A 320 -17.20 -19.41 -16.14
C PHE A 320 -17.85 -20.69 -15.62
N GLU A 321 -18.31 -21.58 -16.51
CA GLU A 321 -18.93 -22.87 -16.14
C GLU A 321 -17.94 -23.85 -15.49
N PHE A 322 -16.65 -23.77 -15.84
CA PHE A 322 -15.59 -24.52 -15.16
C PHE A 322 -15.42 -24.13 -13.69
N MET A 323 -15.67 -22.87 -13.33
CA MET A 323 -15.54 -22.40 -11.95
C MET A 323 -16.60 -23.01 -11.03
N PRO A 324 -16.28 -23.32 -9.77
CA PRO A 324 -17.26 -23.76 -8.78
C PRO A 324 -18.42 -22.77 -8.59
N PRO A 325 -19.63 -23.23 -8.23
CA PRO A 325 -20.82 -22.36 -8.12
C PRO A 325 -20.65 -21.16 -7.19
N PHE A 326 -19.87 -21.28 -6.11
CA PHE A 326 -19.64 -20.17 -5.18
C PHE A 326 -18.75 -19.08 -5.80
N ILE A 327 -17.74 -19.45 -6.59
CA ILE A 327 -16.90 -18.50 -7.33
C ILE A 327 -17.70 -17.80 -8.40
N ARG A 328 -18.53 -18.52 -9.16
CA ARG A 328 -19.41 -17.90 -10.17
C ARG A 328 -20.25 -16.77 -9.57
N LYS A 329 -20.86 -16.99 -8.40
CA LYS A 329 -21.62 -15.95 -7.68
C LYS A 329 -20.76 -14.75 -7.27
N GLN A 330 -19.52 -15.00 -6.83
CA GLN A 330 -18.60 -13.93 -6.41
C GLN A 330 -18.09 -13.09 -7.60
N LEU A 331 -17.88 -13.71 -8.78
CA LEU A 331 -17.49 -13.01 -10.01
C LEU A 331 -18.60 -12.11 -10.58
N LEU A 332 -19.87 -12.41 -10.27
CA LEU A 332 -21.03 -11.63 -10.71
C LEU A 332 -21.34 -10.41 -9.82
N LEU A 333 -20.56 -10.19 -8.76
CA LEU A 333 -20.72 -9.00 -7.91
C LEU A 333 -20.41 -7.72 -8.70
N HIS A 334 -21.15 -6.65 -8.42
CA HIS A 334 -20.87 -5.35 -9.04
C HIS A 334 -19.45 -4.88 -8.72
N PRO A 335 -18.76 -4.28 -9.70
CA PRO A 335 -17.41 -3.77 -9.49
C PRO A 335 -17.38 -2.65 -8.45
N GLU A 336 -16.19 -2.42 -7.92
CA GLU A 336 -15.85 -1.32 -7.05
C GLU A 336 -15.94 0.04 -7.78
N SER A 337 -15.86 1.14 -7.02
CA SER A 337 -15.86 2.50 -7.60
C SER A 337 -14.68 2.80 -8.53
N ASP A 338 -13.58 2.03 -8.45
CA ASP A 338 -12.43 2.09 -9.38
C ASP A 338 -12.53 1.08 -10.53
N ASP A 339 -13.71 0.48 -10.75
CA ASP A 339 -13.97 -0.55 -11.76
C ASP A 339 -13.21 -1.88 -11.54
N SER A 340 -12.55 -2.03 -10.38
CA SER A 340 -11.93 -3.29 -9.97
C SER A 340 -12.96 -4.29 -9.46
N ALA A 341 -12.65 -5.57 -9.55
CA ALA A 341 -13.46 -6.60 -8.93
C ALA A 341 -13.44 -6.44 -7.39
N GLN A 342 -14.45 -6.97 -6.70
CA GLN A 342 -14.45 -7.01 -5.23
C GLN A 342 -13.49 -8.11 -4.72
N LEU A 343 -12.18 -7.90 -4.90
CA LEU A 343 -11.11 -8.90 -4.65
C LEU A 343 -11.19 -9.56 -3.28
N SER A 344 -11.59 -8.80 -2.26
CA SER A 344 -11.70 -9.32 -0.89
C SER A 344 -12.87 -10.31 -0.72
N GLN A 345 -13.87 -10.27 -1.60
CA GLN A 345 -15.03 -11.17 -1.62
C GLN A 345 -14.79 -12.43 -2.48
N ILE A 346 -13.79 -12.41 -3.36
CA ILE A 346 -13.47 -13.57 -4.21
C ILE A 346 -12.54 -14.50 -3.44
N GLU A 347 -13.06 -15.67 -3.08
CA GLU A 347 -12.39 -16.69 -2.25
C GLU A 347 -11.40 -17.53 -3.08
N THR A 348 -10.38 -16.86 -3.60
CA THR A 348 -9.35 -17.42 -4.50
C THR A 348 -8.58 -18.59 -3.86
N GLU A 349 -8.37 -18.54 -2.54
CA GLU A 349 -7.78 -19.62 -1.74
C GLU A 349 -8.62 -20.91 -1.79
N LYS A 350 -9.95 -20.78 -1.72
CA LYS A 350 -10.86 -21.93 -1.77
C LYS A 350 -10.95 -22.49 -3.19
N LEU A 351 -11.00 -21.61 -4.18
CA LEU A 351 -10.95 -21.99 -5.60
C LEU A 351 -9.71 -22.83 -5.88
N LEU A 352 -8.52 -22.34 -5.52
CA LEU A 352 -7.28 -23.07 -5.77
C LEU A 352 -7.19 -24.35 -4.95
N ALA A 353 -7.64 -24.35 -3.70
CA ALA A 353 -7.66 -25.56 -2.87
C ALA A 353 -8.53 -26.67 -3.50
N GLU A 354 -9.73 -26.35 -3.99
CA GLU A 354 -10.64 -27.30 -4.64
C GLU A 354 -10.06 -27.84 -5.96
N LEU A 355 -9.47 -26.96 -6.78
CA LEU A 355 -8.82 -27.36 -8.04
C LEU A 355 -7.60 -28.26 -7.78
N VAL A 356 -6.79 -27.93 -6.78
CA VAL A 356 -5.63 -28.75 -6.37
C VAL A 356 -6.08 -30.10 -5.83
N GLU A 357 -7.14 -30.15 -5.01
CA GLU A 357 -7.69 -31.41 -4.50
C GLU A 357 -8.21 -32.28 -5.65
N ALA A 358 -8.92 -31.72 -6.61
CA ALA A 358 -9.40 -32.44 -7.79
C ALA A 358 -8.25 -33.03 -8.63
N GLU A 359 -7.19 -32.25 -8.88
CA GLU A 359 -6.02 -32.69 -9.64
C GLU A 359 -5.17 -33.72 -8.88
N ILE A 360 -4.95 -33.56 -7.57
CA ILE A 360 -4.25 -34.57 -6.76
C ILE A 360 -5.04 -35.89 -6.71
N ASN A 361 -6.37 -35.83 -6.58
CA ASN A 361 -7.21 -37.03 -6.63
C ASN A 361 -7.13 -37.74 -7.98
N LYS A 362 -7.00 -36.99 -9.08
CA LYS A 362 -6.74 -37.55 -10.40
C LYS A 362 -5.37 -38.24 -10.46
N ARG A 363 -4.30 -37.58 -9.99
CA ARG A 363 -2.94 -38.17 -9.92
C ARG A 363 -2.87 -39.41 -9.04
N LEU A 364 -3.65 -39.46 -7.96
CA LEU A 364 -3.77 -40.64 -7.10
C LEU A 364 -4.41 -41.82 -7.85
N LYS A 365 -5.47 -41.59 -8.63
CA LYS A 365 -6.10 -42.63 -9.48
C LYS A 365 -5.17 -43.14 -10.57
N GLU A 366 -4.34 -42.25 -11.12
CA GLU A 366 -3.33 -42.57 -12.14
C GLU A 366 -2.06 -43.22 -11.55
N GLY A 367 -1.89 -43.22 -10.22
CA GLY A 367 -0.73 -43.77 -9.53
C GLY A 367 0.54 -42.91 -9.59
N THR A 368 0.44 -41.66 -10.07
CA THR A 368 1.55 -40.71 -10.16
C THR A 368 1.81 -39.97 -8.85
N TYR A 369 0.79 -39.83 -8.00
CA TYR A 369 0.92 -39.32 -6.64
C TYR A 369 0.84 -40.47 -5.62
N LYS A 370 1.86 -40.58 -4.75
CA LYS A 370 1.99 -41.64 -3.73
C LYS A 370 1.90 -41.12 -2.29
N GLY A 371 1.62 -39.84 -2.12
CA GLY A 371 1.49 -39.22 -0.80
C GLY A 371 0.19 -39.61 -0.07
N LYS A 372 0.05 -39.10 1.15
CA LYS A 372 -1.18 -39.24 1.93
C LYS A 372 -2.32 -38.43 1.31
N LYS A 373 -3.55 -38.67 1.77
CA LYS A 373 -4.73 -37.89 1.37
C LYS A 373 -4.46 -36.39 1.55
N PHE A 374 -4.63 -35.63 0.49
CA PHE A 374 -4.57 -34.18 0.52
C PHE A 374 -5.74 -33.60 1.31
N ASN A 375 -5.45 -32.70 2.25
CA ASN A 375 -6.47 -31.97 3.00
C ASN A 375 -6.07 -30.49 3.04
N ALA A 376 -6.94 -29.62 2.53
CA ALA A 376 -6.71 -28.18 2.51
C ALA A 376 -7.45 -27.47 3.66
N ILE A 377 -6.80 -26.46 4.24
CA ILE A 377 -7.42 -25.51 5.18
C ILE A 377 -7.23 -24.11 4.62
N CYS A 378 -8.31 -23.35 4.51
CA CYS A 378 -8.30 -22.02 3.90
C CYS A 378 -8.41 -20.93 4.97
N HIS A 379 -7.59 -19.89 4.84
CA HIS A 379 -7.64 -18.69 5.67
C HIS A 379 -7.61 -17.43 4.81
N PHE A 380 -8.26 -16.37 5.28
CA PHE A 380 -8.12 -15.04 4.70
C PHE A 380 -7.67 -14.05 5.77
N PHE A 381 -6.46 -13.52 5.61
CA PHE A 381 -5.85 -12.59 6.55
C PHE A 381 -5.84 -11.16 6.01
N GLY A 382 -6.42 -10.24 6.79
CA GLY A 382 -6.43 -8.81 6.50
C GLY A 382 -7.26 -7.99 7.49
N TYR A 383 -8.53 -8.35 7.67
CA TYR A 383 -9.46 -7.62 8.55
C TYR A 383 -9.01 -7.55 10.01
N GLN A 384 -8.39 -8.62 10.50
CA GLN A 384 -7.83 -8.71 11.85
C GLN A 384 -6.56 -7.87 12.05
N ALA A 385 -5.82 -7.58 10.99
CA ALA A 385 -4.56 -6.83 11.05
C ALA A 385 -4.76 -5.31 10.89
N ARG A 386 -5.77 -4.89 10.11
CA ARG A 386 -6.01 -3.45 9.83
C ARG A 386 -6.52 -2.64 11.02
N GLY A 387 -6.94 -3.29 12.10
CA GLY A 387 -7.35 -2.66 13.35
C GLY A 387 -6.27 -2.72 14.44
N SER A 388 -5.11 -3.32 14.16
CA SER A 388 -4.06 -3.51 15.15
C SER A 388 -3.45 -2.20 15.64
N LEU A 389 -2.93 -2.22 16.86
CA LEU A 389 -2.11 -1.13 17.37
C LEU A 389 -0.88 -0.95 16.46
N PRO A 390 -0.56 0.29 16.03
CA PRO A 390 0.58 0.54 15.17
C PRO A 390 1.91 0.19 15.83
N SER A 391 2.84 -0.33 15.02
CA SER A 391 4.23 -0.53 15.39
C SER A 391 4.90 0.81 15.76
N LYS A 392 6.04 0.75 16.44
CA LYS A 392 6.81 1.96 16.75
C LYS A 392 7.17 2.75 15.49
N PHE A 393 7.60 2.04 14.44
CA PHE A 393 7.88 2.62 13.12
C PHE A 393 6.67 3.35 12.53
N ASP A 394 5.49 2.73 12.48
CA ASP A 394 4.29 3.37 11.91
C ASP A 394 3.79 4.53 12.78
N CYS A 395 3.96 4.46 14.11
CA CYS A 395 3.69 5.59 15.01
C CYS A 395 4.56 6.80 14.68
N ASP A 396 5.88 6.61 14.60
CA ASP A 396 6.86 7.65 14.32
C ASP A 396 6.66 8.22 12.91
N TYR A 397 6.57 7.34 11.91
CA TYR A 397 6.44 7.76 10.52
C TYR A 397 5.15 8.56 10.27
N ALA A 398 4.02 8.08 10.77
CA ALA A 398 2.73 8.77 10.60
C ALA A 398 2.71 10.13 11.31
N TYR A 399 3.26 10.18 12.52
CA TYR A 399 3.35 11.40 13.30
C TYR A 399 4.22 12.45 12.60
N VAL A 400 5.38 12.04 12.07
CA VAL A 400 6.27 12.90 11.26
C VAL A 400 5.59 13.41 10.00
N LEU A 401 4.84 12.57 9.29
CA LEU A 401 4.08 13.01 8.11
C LEU A 401 3.02 14.07 8.46
N GLY A 402 2.38 13.95 9.63
CA GLY A 402 1.47 14.98 10.14
C GLY A 402 2.16 16.33 10.36
N HIS A 403 3.36 16.34 10.94
CA HIS A 403 4.18 17.55 11.09
C HIS A 403 4.59 18.15 9.73
N ILE A 404 4.99 17.31 8.78
CA ILE A 404 5.36 17.76 7.43
C ILE A 404 4.18 18.46 6.75
N CYS A 405 2.94 17.99 6.95
CA CYS A 405 1.76 18.66 6.40
C CYS A 405 1.71 20.13 6.83
N TYR A 406 1.96 20.46 8.10
CA TYR A 406 2.04 21.85 8.55
C TYR A 406 3.09 22.65 7.75
N HIS A 407 4.29 22.11 7.55
CA HIS A 407 5.34 22.82 6.83
C HIS A 407 5.04 23.02 5.34
N ILE A 408 4.33 22.09 4.70
CA ILE A 408 3.82 22.25 3.33
C ILE A 408 2.89 23.46 3.26
N LEU A 409 2.01 23.61 4.25
CA LEU A 409 1.07 24.73 4.35
C LEU A 409 1.78 26.06 4.64
N ALA A 410 2.72 26.06 5.58
CA ALA A 410 3.54 27.22 5.91
C ALA A 410 4.34 27.72 4.70
N ALA A 411 4.77 26.81 3.81
CA ALA A 411 5.42 27.13 2.55
C ALA A 411 4.45 27.52 1.41
N GLY A 412 3.13 27.48 1.64
CA GLY A 412 2.10 27.87 0.66
C GLY A 412 1.93 26.88 -0.50
N LEU A 413 2.40 25.64 -0.35
CA LEU A 413 2.41 24.63 -1.41
C LEU A 413 1.02 23.98 -1.60
N ASN A 414 0.61 23.78 -2.86
CA ASN A 414 -0.66 23.15 -3.24
C ASN A 414 -0.42 21.89 -4.09
N GLY A 415 -1.13 20.80 -3.82
CA GLY A 415 -1.01 19.57 -4.61
C GLY A 415 0.28 18.78 -4.31
N TYR A 416 0.79 18.89 -3.08
CA TYR A 416 1.99 18.19 -2.62
C TYR A 416 1.63 17.04 -1.67
N MET A 417 2.46 16.01 -1.68
CA MET A 417 2.41 14.90 -0.74
C MET A 417 3.50 15.06 0.33
N ALA A 418 3.18 14.78 1.58
CA ALA A 418 4.17 14.65 2.65
C ALA A 418 5.03 13.39 2.44
N THR A 419 6.35 13.52 2.54
CA THR A 419 7.30 12.42 2.25
C THR A 419 8.46 12.39 3.24
N VAL A 420 8.95 11.18 3.53
CA VAL A 420 10.15 10.96 4.34
C VAL A 420 11.02 9.94 3.63
N THR A 421 12.33 10.20 3.61
CA THR A 421 13.35 9.29 3.04
C THR A 421 14.36 8.86 4.11
N ASN A 422 15.14 7.83 3.77
CA ASN A 422 16.06 7.13 4.65
C ASN A 422 15.34 6.41 5.82
N LEU A 423 14.16 5.84 5.55
CA LEU A 423 13.30 5.20 6.56
C LEU A 423 13.91 3.93 7.16
N LYS A 424 14.88 3.30 6.50
CA LYS A 424 15.64 2.18 7.08
C LYS A 424 16.44 2.60 8.32
N SER A 425 16.92 3.84 8.34
CA SER A 425 17.74 4.39 9.43
C SER A 425 16.89 4.73 10.66
N PRO A 426 17.50 4.99 11.84
CA PRO A 426 16.79 5.56 12.97
C PRO A 426 16.16 6.92 12.63
N SER A 427 15.09 7.28 13.34
CA SER A 427 14.26 8.48 13.13
C SER A 427 15.09 9.78 13.02
N ASN A 428 16.15 9.91 13.82
CA ASN A 428 17.03 11.07 13.83
C ASN A 428 17.82 11.30 12.53
N LYS A 429 17.89 10.30 11.64
CA LYS A 429 18.52 10.38 10.32
C LYS A 429 17.52 10.46 9.16
N TRP A 430 16.23 10.47 9.47
CA TRP A 430 15.19 10.64 8.45
C TRP A 430 15.28 12.02 7.83
N ARG A 431 15.01 12.08 6.53
CA ARG A 431 14.95 13.33 5.77
C ARG A 431 13.51 13.63 5.40
N CYS A 432 12.97 14.68 5.98
CA CYS A 432 11.61 15.13 5.75
C CYS A 432 11.55 16.05 4.52
N GLY A 433 10.48 15.92 3.73
CA GLY A 433 10.27 16.74 2.55
C GLY A 433 8.86 16.63 1.98
N ALA A 434 8.64 17.25 0.83
CA ALA A 434 7.37 17.19 0.12
C ALA A 434 7.62 16.98 -1.37
N ALA A 435 6.77 16.20 -2.02
CA ALA A 435 6.84 15.92 -3.45
C ALA A 435 5.54 16.35 -4.15
N PRO A 436 5.58 17.01 -5.31
CA PRO A 436 4.37 17.33 -6.06
C PRO A 436 3.70 16.04 -6.52
N ILE A 437 2.39 15.91 -6.29
CA ILE A 437 1.67 14.66 -6.61
C ILE A 437 1.73 14.35 -8.10
N THR A 438 1.71 15.40 -8.93
CA THR A 438 1.82 15.30 -10.40
C THR A 438 3.12 14.63 -10.86
N ALA A 439 4.23 14.73 -10.13
CA ALA A 439 5.48 14.03 -10.46
C ALA A 439 5.39 12.50 -10.25
N MET A 440 4.32 12.02 -9.61
CA MET A 440 4.03 10.60 -9.38
C MET A 440 2.89 10.08 -10.25
N MET A 441 2.30 10.93 -11.10
CA MET A 441 1.16 10.59 -11.94
C MET A 441 1.62 10.21 -13.35
N THR A 442 0.93 9.24 -13.96
CA THR A 442 1.10 8.93 -15.39
C THR A 442 -0.25 8.67 -16.05
N VAL A 443 -0.30 8.87 -17.36
CA VAL A 443 -1.47 8.57 -18.19
C VAL A 443 -1.28 7.20 -18.82
N LYS A 444 -2.05 6.20 -18.38
CA LYS A 444 -2.14 4.92 -19.10
C LYS A 444 -3.29 5.00 -20.10
N HIS A 445 -3.01 4.62 -21.35
CA HIS A 445 -4.03 4.46 -22.37
C HIS A 445 -4.77 3.15 -22.10
N TYR A 446 -6.09 3.21 -21.86
CA TYR A 446 -6.92 2.00 -21.84
C TYR A 446 -7.07 1.50 -23.28
N GLY A 447 -6.48 0.36 -23.60
CA GLY A 447 -6.72 -0.32 -24.87
C GLY A 447 -8.16 -0.85 -24.92
N ARG A 448 -8.93 -0.38 -25.91
CA ARG A 448 -10.21 -0.91 -26.41
C ARG A 448 -11.18 -1.51 -25.37
N GLY A 449 -11.89 -0.65 -24.65
CA GLY A 449 -13.23 -0.97 -24.13
C GLY A 449 -14.29 -0.44 -25.11
N SER A 450 -15.03 -1.34 -25.77
CA SER A 450 -16.19 -0.97 -26.60
C SER A 450 -17.37 -0.65 -25.69
N GLY A 451 -17.56 0.63 -25.37
CA GLY A 451 -18.70 1.13 -24.62
C GLY A 451 -18.78 2.65 -24.73
N SER A 452 -19.93 3.14 -25.18
CA SER A 452 -20.21 4.52 -25.58
C SER A 452 -19.83 5.58 -24.53
N GLY A 453 -18.98 6.53 -24.93
CA GLY A 453 -18.55 7.67 -24.11
C GLY A 453 -17.03 7.90 -24.06
N ALA A 454 -16.30 7.50 -25.11
CA ALA A 454 -14.84 7.53 -25.15
C ALA A 454 -14.28 8.97 -25.09
N THR A 455 -13.77 9.37 -23.93
CA THR A 455 -12.56 10.19 -23.89
C THR A 455 -11.40 9.26 -24.25
N THR A 456 -10.84 9.44 -25.45
CA THR A 456 -9.70 8.68 -25.98
C THR A 456 -8.38 9.02 -25.27
N LEU A 457 -8.37 9.99 -24.35
CA LEU A 457 -7.27 10.27 -23.43
C LEU A 457 -7.53 9.65 -22.06
N GLY A 458 -6.59 8.82 -21.59
CA GLY A 458 -6.58 8.39 -20.19
C GLY A 458 -6.46 9.59 -19.26
N LYS A 459 -7.11 9.52 -18.09
CA LYS A 459 -6.93 10.55 -17.04
C LYS A 459 -5.58 10.33 -16.33
N PRO A 460 -4.87 11.40 -15.94
CA PRO A 460 -3.67 11.27 -15.15
C PRO A 460 -4.04 10.71 -13.76
N VAL A 461 -3.36 9.64 -13.35
CA VAL A 461 -3.57 9.01 -12.04
C VAL A 461 -2.23 8.60 -11.43
N VAL A 462 -2.18 8.53 -10.10
CA VAL A 462 -1.12 7.80 -9.41
C VAL A 462 -1.39 6.31 -9.61
N HIS A 463 -0.37 5.53 -9.96
CA HIS A 463 -0.53 4.09 -10.16
C HIS A 463 0.00 3.31 -8.95
N PRO A 464 -0.65 2.19 -8.58
CA PRO A 464 -0.05 1.28 -7.62
C PRO A 464 1.23 0.70 -8.20
N ALA A 465 2.31 0.74 -7.42
CA ALA A 465 3.56 0.08 -7.72
C ALA A 465 3.38 -1.43 -7.51
N ALA A 466 3.71 -2.21 -8.54
CA ALA A 466 3.80 -3.66 -8.44
C ALA A 466 5.12 -4.07 -7.77
N VAL A 467 5.23 -5.33 -7.34
CA VAL A 467 6.51 -5.91 -6.93
C VAL A 467 7.48 -5.90 -8.12
N ASP A 468 8.70 -5.37 -7.92
CA ASP A 468 9.74 -5.40 -8.95
C ASP A 468 10.39 -6.79 -9.03
N LEU A 469 10.07 -7.53 -10.08
CA LEU A 469 10.62 -8.87 -10.37
C LEU A 469 12.13 -8.85 -10.70
N ARG A 470 12.73 -7.66 -10.83
CA ARG A 470 14.19 -7.48 -10.95
C ARG A 470 14.80 -6.84 -9.69
N GLY A 471 13.97 -6.56 -8.69
CA GLY A 471 14.37 -5.92 -7.44
C GLY A 471 15.05 -6.89 -6.47
N LYS A 472 15.83 -6.33 -5.54
CA LYS A 472 16.57 -7.10 -4.52
C LYS A 472 15.68 -7.96 -3.63
N VAL A 473 14.46 -7.50 -3.35
CA VAL A 473 13.49 -8.22 -2.50
C VAL A 473 13.02 -9.50 -3.19
N TYR A 474 12.65 -9.40 -4.46
CA TYR A 474 12.27 -10.55 -5.25
C TYR A 474 13.46 -11.50 -5.45
N GLU A 475 14.66 -10.96 -5.68
CA GLU A 475 15.87 -11.77 -5.78
C GLU A 475 16.13 -12.57 -4.49
N LEU A 476 16.00 -11.94 -3.32
CA LEU A 476 16.15 -12.60 -2.02
C LEU A 476 15.12 -13.73 -1.83
N LEU A 477 13.88 -13.52 -2.26
CA LEU A 477 12.82 -14.53 -2.22
C LEU A 477 13.16 -15.70 -3.16
N ARG A 478 13.54 -15.41 -4.40
CA ARG A 478 13.91 -16.41 -5.42
C ARG A 478 15.10 -17.27 -4.99
N GLN A 479 16.12 -16.67 -4.39
CA GLN A 479 17.30 -17.39 -3.88
C GLN A 479 16.94 -18.41 -2.78
N ASN A 480 15.87 -18.16 -2.02
CA ASN A 480 15.45 -19.02 -0.92
C ASN A 480 14.24 -19.92 -1.26
N ALA A 481 13.59 -19.73 -2.42
CA ALA A 481 12.32 -20.40 -2.75
C ALA A 481 12.39 -21.93 -2.66
N THR A 482 13.42 -22.56 -3.23
CA THR A 482 13.60 -24.03 -3.16
C THR A 482 13.81 -24.51 -1.73
N ARG A 483 14.58 -23.75 -0.94
CA ARG A 483 14.84 -24.06 0.47
C ARG A 483 13.56 -23.96 1.31
N PHE A 484 12.77 -22.91 1.10
CA PHE A 484 11.48 -22.73 1.78
C PHE A 484 10.51 -23.86 1.41
N LEU A 485 10.46 -24.22 0.12
CA LEU A 485 9.59 -25.27 -0.38
C LEU A 485 9.91 -26.64 0.23
N MET A 486 11.19 -27.00 0.36
CA MET A 486 11.59 -28.36 0.73
C MET A 486 11.93 -28.53 2.22
N ASP A 487 12.53 -27.55 2.90
CA ASP A 487 13.25 -27.79 4.15
C ASP A 487 12.47 -27.44 5.44
N ASP A 488 11.23 -26.95 5.33
CA ASP A 488 10.41 -26.56 6.49
C ASP A 488 11.12 -25.57 7.45
N VAL A 489 11.85 -24.61 6.87
CA VAL A 489 12.62 -23.58 7.61
C VAL A 489 11.75 -22.40 8.07
N TYR A 490 10.57 -22.71 8.62
CA TYR A 490 9.62 -21.72 9.12
C TYR A 490 10.25 -20.84 10.18
N ARG A 491 9.86 -19.56 10.19
CA ARG A 491 10.26 -18.59 11.21
C ARG A 491 9.04 -18.09 11.94
N ASN A 492 9.22 -17.78 13.23
CA ASN A 492 8.21 -17.11 14.02
C ASN A 492 8.77 -15.79 14.55
N PRO A 493 8.35 -14.63 13.99
CA PRO A 493 8.79 -13.32 14.48
C PRO A 493 8.19 -12.96 15.84
N GLY A 494 7.22 -13.74 16.33
CA GLY A 494 6.47 -13.46 17.55
C GLY A 494 5.43 -12.34 17.36
N PRO A 495 4.72 -11.98 18.44
CA PRO A 495 3.80 -10.86 18.43
C PRO A 495 4.50 -9.52 18.21
N LEU A 496 3.78 -8.55 17.65
CA LEU A 496 4.25 -7.16 17.58
C LEU A 496 4.70 -6.68 18.96
N GLN A 497 5.98 -6.30 19.09
CA GLN A 497 6.56 -5.77 20.31
C GLN A 497 6.53 -4.23 20.28
N PHE A 498 6.14 -3.62 21.40
CA PHE A 498 6.20 -2.15 21.56
C PHE A 498 7.44 -1.69 22.33
N ASP A 499 8.05 -2.59 23.10
CA ASP A 499 9.26 -2.40 23.87
C ASP A 499 10.21 -3.61 23.67
N GLY A 500 11.50 -3.44 23.97
CA GLY A 500 12.49 -4.50 23.88
C GLY A 500 13.11 -4.68 22.48
N PRO A 501 13.88 -5.75 22.25
CA PRO A 501 14.78 -5.87 21.09
C PRO A 501 14.05 -5.95 19.73
N GLY A 502 12.79 -6.36 19.72
CA GLY A 502 11.97 -6.46 18.50
C GLY A 502 11.21 -5.18 18.14
N ALA A 503 11.14 -4.19 19.04
CA ALA A 503 10.27 -3.02 18.88
C ALA A 503 10.69 -2.09 17.72
N ASP A 504 12.00 -1.92 17.53
CA ASP A 504 12.58 -1.09 16.48
C ASP A 504 12.83 -1.84 15.15
N SER A 505 12.42 -3.12 15.08
CA SER A 505 12.48 -3.88 13.82
C SER A 505 11.62 -3.19 12.77
N LYS A 506 12.04 -3.25 11.49
CA LYS A 506 11.29 -2.71 10.35
C LYS A 506 11.04 -3.84 9.36
N ALA A 507 10.07 -3.64 8.46
CA ALA A 507 9.86 -4.51 7.31
C ALA A 507 11.18 -4.85 6.59
N VAL A 508 11.35 -6.14 6.26
CA VAL A 508 12.53 -6.68 5.59
C VAL A 508 12.70 -6.05 4.22
N SER A 509 11.61 -5.92 3.46
CA SER A 509 11.58 -5.24 2.15
C SER A 509 12.16 -3.83 2.21
N LEU A 510 11.74 -3.02 3.18
CA LEU A 510 12.27 -1.65 3.37
C LEU A 510 13.79 -1.66 3.62
N CYS A 511 14.27 -2.60 4.43
CA CYS A 511 15.70 -2.71 4.76
C CYS A 511 16.55 -3.16 3.56
N VAL A 512 16.00 -4.00 2.69
CA VAL A 512 16.71 -4.62 1.56
C VAL A 512 16.79 -3.71 0.33
N GLU A 513 15.73 -2.98 0.00
CA GLU A 513 15.70 -2.17 -1.23
C GLU A 513 16.60 -0.94 -1.14
N ASP A 514 16.68 -0.31 0.03
CA ASP A 514 17.49 0.88 0.29
C ASP A 514 17.21 2.03 -0.71
N LEU A 515 15.94 2.45 -0.76
CA LEU A 515 15.42 3.44 -1.70
C LEU A 515 15.62 4.90 -1.25
N ASP A 516 16.78 5.24 -0.68
CA ASP A 516 17.12 6.63 -0.34
C ASP A 516 17.56 7.44 -1.58
N TYR A 517 16.65 7.57 -2.54
CA TYR A 517 16.91 8.23 -3.83
C TYR A 517 17.31 9.70 -3.64
N MET A 518 16.55 10.44 -2.84
CA MET A 518 16.82 11.84 -2.54
C MET A 518 18.14 12.02 -1.78
N GLY A 519 18.49 11.08 -0.90
CA GLY A 519 19.79 11.05 -0.26
C GLY A 519 20.95 10.90 -1.21
N ARG A 520 20.84 9.99 -2.18
CA ARG A 520 21.87 9.78 -3.20
C ARG A 520 22.04 11.00 -4.12
N ILE A 521 20.95 11.70 -4.44
CA ILE A 521 21.03 12.98 -5.16
C ILE A 521 21.77 14.02 -4.31
N LYS A 522 21.45 14.12 -3.01
CA LYS A 522 22.12 15.05 -2.12
C LYS A 522 23.62 14.74 -2.00
N GLU A 523 23.97 13.47 -1.83
CA GLU A 523 25.36 13.01 -1.77
C GLU A 523 26.11 13.36 -3.07
N LEU A 524 25.48 13.16 -4.23
CA LEU A 524 26.05 13.58 -5.51
C LEU A 524 26.33 15.09 -5.55
N ASN A 525 25.37 15.92 -5.12
CA ASN A 525 25.55 17.37 -5.06
C ASN A 525 26.69 17.77 -4.10
N ASP A 526 26.80 17.11 -2.94
CA ASP A 526 27.89 17.36 -1.99
C ASP A 526 29.27 17.05 -2.61
N TYR A 527 29.38 16.01 -3.44
CA TYR A 527 30.60 15.72 -4.20
C TYR A 527 30.89 16.79 -5.26
N LEU A 528 29.87 17.25 -6.00
CA LEU A 528 30.03 18.33 -6.98
C LEU A 528 30.49 19.63 -6.31
N ASP A 529 29.97 19.96 -5.13
CA ASP A 529 30.39 21.14 -4.37
C ASP A 529 31.83 21.02 -3.85
N LYS A 530 32.27 19.82 -3.45
CA LYS A 530 33.67 19.55 -3.10
C LYS A 530 34.58 19.77 -4.31
N VAL A 531 34.22 19.24 -5.49
CA VAL A 531 34.96 19.46 -6.74
C VAL A 531 35.03 20.96 -7.05
N ARG A 532 33.90 21.66 -7.01
CA ARG A 532 33.83 23.11 -7.22
C ARG A 532 34.72 23.88 -6.25
N THR A 533 34.85 23.41 -5.01
CA THR A 533 35.70 24.02 -3.99
C THR A 533 37.19 23.79 -4.25
N MET A 534 37.57 22.61 -4.75
CA MET A 534 38.95 22.28 -5.12
C MET A 534 39.41 23.00 -6.40
N VAL A 535 38.50 23.22 -7.36
CA VAL A 535 38.81 23.83 -8.67
C VAL A 535 38.51 25.34 -8.68
N LYS A 536 39.04 26.07 -7.69
CA LYS A 536 38.95 27.53 -7.61
C LYS A 536 40.11 28.21 -8.39
N PRO A 537 39.98 29.50 -8.77
CA PRO A 537 41.08 30.25 -9.36
C PRO A 537 42.33 30.16 -8.47
N GLY A 538 43.45 29.70 -9.04
CA GLY A 538 44.70 29.42 -8.32
C GLY A 538 44.99 27.95 -8.02
N CYS A 539 44.11 27.00 -8.38
CA CYS A 539 44.44 25.57 -8.33
C CYS A 539 45.51 25.18 -9.38
N SER A 540 46.21 24.07 -9.18
CA SER A 540 47.22 23.60 -10.12
C SER A 540 46.58 23.11 -11.43
N GLN A 541 47.32 23.23 -12.54
CA GLN A 541 46.83 22.75 -13.84
C GLN A 541 46.54 21.25 -13.84
N ASP A 542 47.30 20.45 -13.09
CA ASP A 542 47.09 19.00 -12.98
C ASP A 542 45.75 18.67 -12.32
N VAL A 543 45.38 19.39 -11.25
CA VAL A 543 44.08 19.22 -10.58
C VAL A 543 42.93 19.61 -11.49
N LEU A 544 43.06 20.73 -12.22
CA LEU A 544 42.05 21.17 -13.18
C LEU A 544 41.88 20.15 -14.32
N LYS A 545 42.99 19.63 -14.87
CA LYS A 545 42.96 18.63 -15.95
C LYS A 545 42.35 17.30 -15.48
N ALA A 546 42.70 16.85 -14.28
CA ALA A 546 42.12 15.64 -13.68
C ALA A 546 40.61 15.78 -13.45
N ALA A 547 40.17 16.91 -12.90
CA ALA A 547 38.76 17.19 -12.67
C ALA A 547 37.96 17.23 -13.99
N LEU A 548 38.48 17.93 -15.02
CA LEU A 548 37.84 17.98 -16.34
C LEU A 548 37.72 16.58 -16.96
N SER A 549 38.80 15.78 -16.91
CA SER A 549 38.80 14.42 -17.47
C SER A 549 37.80 13.51 -16.77
N ALA A 550 37.73 13.56 -15.44
CA ALA A 550 36.79 12.76 -14.66
C ALA A 550 35.34 13.17 -14.94
N MET A 551 35.04 14.47 -14.97
CA MET A 551 33.69 14.98 -15.24
C MET A 551 33.22 14.67 -16.67
N SER A 552 34.12 14.76 -17.65
CA SER A 552 33.84 14.34 -19.03
C SER A 552 33.45 12.87 -19.08
N SER A 553 34.26 11.98 -18.47
CA SER A 553 33.99 10.55 -18.45
C SER A 553 32.65 10.22 -17.78
N VAL A 554 32.32 10.89 -16.67
CA VAL A 554 31.02 10.70 -16.00
C VAL A 554 29.87 11.14 -16.91
N THR A 555 30.03 12.24 -17.62
CA THR A 555 29.00 12.75 -18.55
C THR A 555 28.80 11.79 -19.74
N ASP A 556 29.89 11.26 -20.29
CA ASP A 556 29.83 10.29 -21.39
C ASP A 556 29.10 9.01 -20.95
N ILE A 557 29.46 8.44 -19.79
CA ILE A 557 28.79 7.25 -19.24
C ILE A 557 27.29 7.51 -19.04
N LEU A 558 26.94 8.64 -18.42
CA LEU A 558 25.54 8.98 -18.15
C LEU A 558 24.76 9.18 -19.46
N SER A 559 25.36 9.79 -20.48
CA SER A 559 24.72 9.99 -21.79
C SER A 559 24.36 8.68 -22.46
N VAL A 560 25.24 7.68 -22.39
CA VAL A 560 24.99 6.33 -22.92
C VAL A 560 23.86 5.65 -22.13
N MET A 561 23.89 5.73 -20.81
CA MET A 561 22.86 5.14 -19.95
C MET A 561 21.48 5.76 -20.16
N THR A 562 21.40 7.08 -20.38
CA THR A 562 20.13 7.76 -20.69
C THR A 562 19.59 7.39 -22.07
N SER A 563 20.47 7.10 -23.03
CA SER A 563 20.09 6.73 -24.39
C SER A 563 19.46 5.33 -24.46
N GLN A 564 19.93 4.38 -23.64
CA GLN A 564 19.39 3.02 -23.56
C GLN A 564 18.01 2.91 -22.89
N ARG A 565 17.50 3.97 -22.26
CA ARG A 565 16.16 3.99 -21.65
C ARG A 565 15.04 4.46 -22.59
N LEU A 566 15.39 4.92 -23.79
CA LEU A 566 14.45 5.41 -24.80
C LEU A 566 14.08 4.35 -25.85
N GLU A 567 14.67 3.15 -25.77
CA GLU A 567 14.26 1.93 -26.47
C GLU A 567 13.54 0.99 -25.49
#